data_AF-V6TTC7-F1
#
_entry.id   AF-V6TTC7-F1
#
_cell.length_a   1.000
_cell.length_b   1.000
_cell.length_c   1.000
_cell.angle_alpha   90.00
_cell.angle_beta   90.00
_cell.angle_gamma   90.00
#
_symmetry.space_group_name_H-M   'P 1'
#
loop_
_entity.id
_entity.type
_entity.pdbx_description
1 polymer ?
#
loop_
_entity_poly.entity_id
_entity_poly.type
_entity_poly.pdbx_seq_one_letter_code
_entity_poly.pdbx_strand_id
1 'polypeptide(L)' 'MRQKLVNMSLAATKDMCFAAFQSLDDKVHGRAPRDTAHLIPDTECPLFVTWHTASHTGEPDLRGCIGCLTP' A
#
# COMPACT_ATOMS: atom_id res chain seq x y z
N MET A 1 -28.79 17.37 -13.91
CA MET A 1 -27.32 17.37 -13.71
C MET A 1 -26.87 15.92 -13.64
N ARG A 2 -26.12 15.42 -14.63
CA ARG A 2 -25.54 14.08 -14.58
C ARG A 2 -24.29 14.18 -13.71
N GLN A 3 -24.35 13.66 -12.48
CA GLN A 3 -23.14 13.43 -11.69
C GLN A 3 -22.22 12.54 -12.55
N LYS A 4 -21.09 13.11 -12.95
CA LYS A 4 -20.02 12.39 -13.63
C LYS A 4 -19.52 11.40 -12.59
N LEU A 5 -19.89 10.12 -12.73
CA LEU A 5 -19.24 9.06 -11.97
C LEU A 5 -17.75 9.15 -12.33
N VAL A 6 -16.96 9.76 -11.45
CA VAL A 6 -15.52 9.61 -11.49
C VAL A 6 -15.32 8.13 -11.27
N ASN A 7 -14.81 7.44 -12.28
CA ASN A 7 -14.38 6.06 -12.17
C ASN A 7 -13.19 6.09 -11.19
N MET A 8 -13.47 6.13 -9.87
CA MET A 8 -12.45 6.02 -8.84
C MET A 8 -11.89 4.62 -8.95
N SER A 9 -10.83 4.50 -9.74
CA SER A 9 -9.97 3.35 -9.74
C SER A 9 -9.58 3.08 -8.29
N LEU A 10 -10.06 1.99 -7.70
CA LEU A 10 -9.63 1.47 -6.39
C LEU A 10 -8.19 0.92 -6.45
N ALA A 11 -7.35 1.52 -7.30
CA ALA A 11 -5.97 1.11 -7.47
C ALA A 11 -5.13 1.77 -6.37
N ALA A 12 -4.25 0.96 -5.77
CA ALA A 12 -3.23 1.49 -4.89
C ALA A 12 -2.40 2.56 -5.61
N THR A 13 -2.15 3.67 -4.93
CA THR A 13 -1.30 4.75 -5.45
C THR A 13 0.16 4.49 -5.10
N LYS A 14 1.08 5.17 -5.80
CA LYS A 14 2.50 5.15 -5.46
C LYS A 14 2.75 5.60 -4.01
N ASP A 15 1.98 6.58 -3.55
CA ASP A 15 2.10 7.15 -2.21
C ASP A 15 1.66 6.17 -1.12
N MET A 16 0.62 5.37 -1.38
CA MET A 16 0.23 4.25 -0.51
C MET A 16 1.35 3.20 -0.42
N CYS A 17 2.02 2.89 -1.54
CA CYS A 17 3.18 1.99 -1.53
C CYS A 17 4.34 2.56 -0.71
N PHE A 18 4.59 3.87 -0.78
CA PHE A 18 5.60 4.52 0.07
C PHE A 18 5.22 4.43 1.55
N ALA A 19 3.98 4.72 1.92
CA ALA A 19 3.51 4.61 3.30
C ALA A 19 3.65 3.17 3.85
N ALA A 20 3.31 2.17 3.05
CA ALA A 20 3.49 0.77 3.41
C ALA A 20 4.96 0.40 3.58
N PHE A 21 5.84 0.81 2.65
CA PHE A 21 7.27 0.50 2.71
C PHE A 21 7.91 1.19 3.90
N GLN A 22 7.51 2.44 4.15
CA GLN A 22 7.95 3.25 5.27
C GLN A 22 7.62 2.56 6.60
N SER A 23 6.38 2.08 6.74
CA SER A 23 5.94 1.35 7.93
C SER A 23 6.75 0.06 8.15
N LEU A 24 7.07 -0.67 7.08
CA LEU A 24 7.91 -1.87 7.15
C LEU A 24 9.35 -1.53 7.55
N ASP A 25 9.97 -0.52 6.93
CA ASP A 25 11.34 -0.07 7.23
C ASP A 25 11.48 0.36 8.70
N ASP A 26 10.52 1.15 9.20
CA ASP A 26 10.51 1.59 10.60
C ASP A 26 10.39 0.40 11.55
N LYS A 27 9.51 -0.56 11.26
CA LYS A 27 9.32 -1.76 12.09
C LYS A 27 10.56 -2.65 12.11
N VAL A 28 11.18 -2.90 10.96
CA VAL A 28 12.36 -3.77 10.83
C VAL A 28 13.56 -3.17 11.55
N HIS A 29 13.74 -1.85 11.49
CA HIS A 29 14.87 -1.16 12.11
C HIS A 29 14.59 -0.63 13.52
N GLY A 30 13.44 -0.92 14.11
CA GLY A 30 13.08 -0.48 15.46
C GLY A 30 12.96 1.04 15.60
N ARG A 31 12.57 1.75 14.53
CA ARG A 31 12.38 3.21 14.54
C ARG A 31 10.97 3.56 15.02
N ALA A 32 10.81 4.78 15.52
CA ALA A 32 9.49 5.35 15.74
C ALA A 32 8.74 5.47 14.39
N PRO A 33 7.44 5.16 14.32
CA PRO A 33 6.65 5.32 13.10
C PRO A 33 6.68 6.76 12.60
N ARG A 34 7.01 6.97 11.33
CA ARG A 34 6.90 8.27 10.68
C ARG A 34 5.46 8.59 10.31
N ASP A 35 5.07 9.87 10.37
CA ASP A 35 3.75 10.30 9.92
C ASP A 35 3.64 10.18 8.39
N THR A 36 2.74 9.31 7.95
CA THR A 36 2.44 9.03 6.55
C THR A 36 0.95 9.21 6.23
N ALA A 37 0.16 9.79 7.15
CA ALA A 37 -1.28 9.91 7.00
C ALA A 37 -1.67 10.72 5.76
N HIS A 38 -0.89 11.75 5.43
CA HIS A 38 -1.08 12.59 4.25
C HIS A 38 -0.87 11.86 2.90
N LEU A 39 -0.30 10.66 2.90
CA LEU A 39 -0.07 9.83 1.71
C LEU A 39 -1.23 8.86 1.44
N ILE A 40 -2.14 8.70 2.39
CA ILE A 40 -3.23 7.72 2.33
C ILE A 40 -4.54 8.50 2.15
N PRO A 41 -5.38 8.14 1.16
CA PRO A 41 -6.68 8.78 1.00
C PRO A 41 -7.59 8.51 2.20
N ASP A 42 -8.40 9.50 2.58
CA ASP A 42 -9.43 9.39 3.62
C ASP A 42 -10.67 8.64 3.08
N THR A 43 -10.45 7.40 2.63
CA THR A 43 -11.49 6.55 2.04
C THR A 43 -11.34 5.15 2.59
N GLU A 44 -12.42 4.65 3.16
CA GLU A 44 -12.52 3.29 3.67
C GLU A 44 -12.67 2.29 2.51
N CYS A 45 -11.72 1.36 2.40
CA CYS A 45 -11.77 0.28 1.43
C CYS A 45 -10.97 -0.95 1.89
N PRO A 46 -11.28 -2.15 1.37
CA PRO A 46 -10.41 -3.31 1.56
C PRO A 46 -9.01 -3.02 1.00
N LEU A 47 -7.97 -3.35 1.76
CA LEU A 47 -6.58 -3.07 1.39
C LEU A 47 -5.70 -4.30 1.57
N PHE A 48 -4.89 -4.59 0.55
CA PHE A 48 -3.87 -5.64 0.56
C PHE A 48 -2.51 -5.06 0.18
N VAL A 49 -1.47 -5.45 0.91
CA VAL A 49 -0.08 -5.08 0.63
C VAL A 49 0.69 -6.36 0.30
N THR A 50 1.29 -6.38 -0.89
CA THR A 50 2.11 -7.51 -1.36
C THR A 50 3.57 -7.08 -1.46
N TRP A 51 4.44 -7.85 -0.84
CA TRP A 51 5.89 -7.68 -0.89
C TRP A 51 6.48 -8.71 -1.85
N HIS A 52 7.31 -8.24 -2.78
CA HIS A 52 8.14 -9.09 -3.62
C HIS A 52 9.61 -8.82 -3.31
N THR A 53 10.42 -9.88 -3.26
CA THR A 53 11.88 -9.77 -3.24
C THR A 53 12.42 -9.69 -4.66
N ALA A 54 13.54 -8.99 -4.82
CA ALA A 54 14.29 -9.03 -6.07
C ALA A 54 14.73 -10.47 -6.32
N SER A 55 14.46 -10.96 -7.53
CA SER A 55 14.86 -12.30 -7.96
C SER A 55 16.11 -12.25 -8.84
N HIS A 56 16.88 -13.33 -8.79
CA HIS A 56 18.01 -13.55 -9.70
C HIS A 56 17.57 -14.02 -11.09
N THR A 57 16.34 -14.49 -11.27
CA THR A 57 15.83 -15.07 -12.53
C THR A 57 14.99 -14.11 -13.36
N GLY A 58 14.82 -12.87 -12.91
CA GLY A 58 14.14 -11.79 -13.64
C GLY A 58 12.70 -11.51 -13.19
N GLU A 59 12.01 -12.49 -12.61
CA GLU A 59 10.65 -12.33 -12.08
C GLU A 59 10.65 -12.19 -10.55
N PRO A 60 10.06 -11.14 -9.97
CA PRO A 60 10.09 -10.92 -8.52
C PRO A 60 9.47 -12.10 -7.73
N ASP A 61 10.13 -12.53 -6.67
CA ASP A 61 9.64 -13.63 -5.82
C ASP A 61 8.67 -13.10 -4.77
N LEU A 62 7.50 -13.75 -4.62
CA LEU A 62 6.53 -13.39 -3.59
C LEU A 62 7.12 -13.61 -2.18
N ARG A 63 7.18 -12.54 -1.38
CA ARG A 63 7.72 -12.59 0.00
C ARG A 63 6.64 -12.61 1.07
N GLY A 64 5.48 -12.02 0.78
CA GLY A 64 4.32 -12.00 1.67
C GLY A 64 3.20 -11.12 1.15
N CYS A 65 1.96 -11.44 1.54
CA CYS A 65 0.77 -10.64 1.24
C CYS A 65 -0.12 -10.62 2.48
N ILE A 66 -0.46 -9.42 2.95
CA ILE A 66 -1.32 -9.19 4.13
C ILE A 66 -2.33 -8.11 3.77
N GLY A 67 -3.55 -8.26 4.26
CA GLY A 67 -4.61 -7.27 4.04
C GLY A 67 -5.87 -7.57 4.83
N CYS A 68 -6.86 -6.70 4.66
CA CYS A 68 -8.18 -6.85 5.25
C CYS A 68 -9.26 -6.76 4.16
N LEU A 69 -10.25 -7.65 4.22
CA LEU A 69 -11.42 -7.66 3.33
C LEU A 69 -12.49 -6.65 3.77
N THR A 70 -12.47 -6.24 5.03
CA THR A 70 -13.36 -5.21 5.58
C THR A 70 -12.56 -3.91 5.73
N PRO A 71 -13.12 -2.75 5.34
CA PRO A 71 -12.58 -1.46 5.73
C PRO A 71 -12.53 -1.28 7.26
#